data_AF-A0A2I0ERJ8-F1
#
_entry.id   AF-A0A2I0ERJ8-F1
#
_cell.length_a   1.000
_cell.length_b   1.000
_cell.length_c   1.000
_cell.angle_alpha   90.00
_cell.angle_beta   90.00
_cell.angle_gamma   90.00
#
_symmetry.space_group_name_H-M   'P 1'
#
loop_
_entity.id
_entity.type
_entity.pdbx_description
1 polymer ?
#
loop_
_entity_poly.entity_id
_entity_poly.type
_entity_poly.pdbx_seq_one_letter_code
_entity_poly.pdbx_strand_id
1 'polypeptide(L)'
;MYKYLLYIPVLIILAFVIWTSFIATGLKIAFSVIILMFFLTINKYLSTKSTVFRKIKAAFYASLFPIAIALLLDSCTVTTYNGIDFADVYFLASLFLIFLFGSVVYGVPVSLLSDFATSDVKRYRFPLAFLIHVGFAVFSYLFLGPLMFFALFVAVVFFLFDELLRKREITRSFKSLA
;
A
#
# COMPACT_ATOMS: atom_id res chain seq x y z
N MET A 1 9.27 2.71 20.00
CA MET A 1 8.25 1.63 20.03
C MET A 1 7.35 1.59 18.79
N TYR A 2 6.87 2.72 18.24
CA TYR A 2 6.01 2.71 17.04
C TYR A 2 6.67 2.19 15.75
N LYS A 3 8.01 2.19 15.66
CA LYS A 3 8.75 1.63 14.52
C LYS A 3 8.37 0.16 14.32
N TYR A 4 8.31 -0.63 15.40
CA TYR A 4 8.01 -2.07 15.37
C TYR A 4 6.57 -2.42 14.95
N LEU A 5 5.60 -1.49 15.08
CA LEU A 5 4.22 -1.70 14.65
C LEU A 5 4.08 -1.96 13.14
N LEU A 6 5.00 -1.42 12.33
CA LEU A 6 5.04 -1.69 10.89
C LEU A 6 5.69 -3.05 10.55
N TYR A 7 6.53 -3.58 11.44
CA TYR A 7 7.26 -4.84 11.21
C TYR A 7 6.42 -6.05 11.57
N ILE A 8 5.65 -5.96 12.65
CA ILE A 8 4.90 -7.08 13.20
C ILE A 8 3.94 -7.69 12.15
N PRO A 9 3.07 -6.93 11.46
CA PRO A 9 2.16 -7.52 10.47
C PRO A 9 2.92 -8.04 9.25
N VAL A 10 3.94 -7.31 8.78
CA VAL A 10 4.75 -7.68 7.61
C VAL A 10 5.52 -8.98 7.89
N LEU A 11 6.19 -9.10 9.03
CA LEU A 11 6.96 -10.27 9.43
C LEU A 11 6.06 -11.47 9.73
N ILE A 12 4.89 -11.27 10.36
CA ILE A 12 3.94 -12.35 10.62
C ILE A 12 3.39 -12.90 9.32
N ILE A 13 2.98 -12.03 8.39
CA ILE A 13 2.51 -12.41 7.06
C ILE A 13 3.59 -13.14 6.28
N LEU A 14 4.82 -12.61 6.27
CA LEU A 14 5.93 -13.19 5.55
C LEU A 14 6.39 -14.53 6.12
N ALA A 15 6.51 -14.62 7.44
CA ALA A 15 6.83 -15.87 8.11
C ALA A 15 5.74 -16.91 7.86
N PHE A 16 4.46 -16.51 7.92
CA PHE A 16 3.34 -17.39 7.61
C PHE A 16 3.35 -17.87 6.16
N VAL A 17 3.62 -17.00 5.18
CA VAL A 17 3.69 -17.38 3.76
C VAL A 17 4.91 -18.27 3.47
N ILE A 18 6.07 -18.00 4.07
CA ILE A 18 7.25 -18.86 3.94
C ILE A 18 6.95 -20.23 4.56
N TRP A 19 6.39 -20.26 5.77
CA TRP A 19 6.05 -21.47 6.53
C TRP A 19 5.03 -22.36 5.83
N THR A 20 4.03 -21.78 5.17
CA THR A 20 2.92 -22.52 4.55
C THR A 20 3.21 -23.06 3.13
N SER A 21 4.40 -22.79 2.56
CA SER A 21 4.52 -22.79 1.10
C SER A 21 4.87 -24.13 0.41
N PHE A 22 3.82 -24.80 -0.08
CA PHE A 22 3.77 -25.55 -1.36
C PHE A 22 3.57 -24.60 -2.59
N ILE A 23 3.75 -23.29 -2.41
CA ILE A 23 3.40 -22.22 -3.39
C ILE A 23 4.49 -22.03 -4.45
N ALA A 24 4.07 -21.62 -5.67
CA ALA A 24 4.90 -21.27 -6.82
C ALA A 24 6.08 -20.34 -6.48
N THR A 25 7.26 -20.66 -7.01
CA THR A 25 8.56 -19.99 -6.75
C THR A 25 8.51 -18.46 -6.91
N GLY A 26 7.68 -17.94 -7.81
CA GLY A 26 7.53 -16.50 -8.05
C GLY A 26 7.05 -15.70 -6.83
N LEU A 27 6.10 -16.23 -6.05
CA LEU A 27 5.64 -15.57 -4.82
C LEU A 27 6.75 -15.49 -3.78
N LYS A 28 7.58 -16.54 -3.64
CA LYS A 28 8.72 -16.54 -2.71
C LYS A 28 9.72 -15.42 -3.06
N ILE A 29 10.05 -15.28 -4.35
CA ILE A 29 10.93 -14.22 -4.85
C ILE A 29 10.33 -12.83 -4.56
N ALA A 30 9.04 -12.63 -4.86
CA ALA A 30 8.34 -11.37 -4.61
C ALA A 30 8.46 -10.94 -3.13
N PHE A 31 8.18 -11.87 -2.23
CA PHE A 31 8.24 -11.67 -0.80
C PHE A 31 9.65 -11.39 -0.30
N SER A 32 10.67 -12.09 -0.81
CA SER A 32 12.07 -11.81 -0.48
C SER A 32 12.51 -10.40 -0.91
N VAL A 33 12.11 -9.95 -2.10
CA VAL A 33 12.40 -8.58 -2.58
C VAL A 33 11.74 -7.53 -1.68
N ILE A 34 10.50 -7.77 -1.25
CA ILE A 34 9.77 -6.88 -0.34
C ILE A 34 10.46 -6.79 1.03
N ILE A 35 10.92 -7.92 1.59
CA ILE A 35 11.71 -7.92 2.83
C ILE A 35 12.96 -7.04 2.67
N LEU A 36 13.68 -7.22 1.57
CA LEU A 36 14.91 -6.47 1.30
C LEU A 36 14.64 -4.96 1.22
N MET A 37 13.55 -4.55 0.56
CA MET A 37 13.13 -3.15 0.48
C MET A 37 12.84 -2.54 1.86
N PHE A 38 12.12 -3.30 2.70
CA PHE A 38 11.89 -2.89 4.09
C PHE A 38 13.23 -2.68 4.79
N PHE A 39 14.12 -3.67 4.76
CA PHE A 39 15.41 -3.62 5.45
C PHE A 39 16.27 -2.42 5.04
N LEU A 40 16.41 -2.17 3.73
CA LEU A 40 17.24 -1.08 3.19
C LEU A 40 16.73 0.32 3.58
N THR A 41 15.41 0.49 3.62
CA THR A 41 14.82 1.84 3.71
C THR A 41 14.54 2.30 5.15
N ILE A 42 14.50 1.34 6.07
CA ILE A 42 14.05 1.52 7.45
C ILE A 42 14.96 2.43 8.29
N ASN A 43 16.28 2.37 8.08
CA ASN A 43 17.22 2.95 9.04
C ASN A 43 17.35 4.49 8.89
N LYS A 44 17.07 5.03 7.71
CA LYS A 44 17.22 6.47 7.40
C LYS A 44 15.91 7.27 7.43
N TYR A 45 14.77 6.68 7.04
CA TYR A 45 13.51 7.42 6.81
C TYR A 45 12.31 7.03 7.67
N LEU A 46 12.32 5.87 8.33
CA LEU A 46 11.26 5.48 9.28
C LEU A 46 11.39 6.17 10.66
N SER A 47 12.14 7.28 10.72
CA SER A 47 12.61 7.87 11.96
C SER A 47 11.56 8.74 12.67
N THR A 48 10.53 9.22 11.95
CA THR A 48 9.54 10.13 12.54
C THR A 48 8.16 9.49 12.68
N LYS A 49 7.51 9.78 13.80
CA LYS A 49 6.14 9.35 14.11
C LYS A 49 5.17 9.78 12.99
N SER A 50 5.31 11.01 12.46
CA SER A 50 4.45 11.53 11.38
C SER A 50 4.47 10.64 10.14
N THR A 51 5.65 10.24 9.66
CA THR A 51 5.78 9.40 8.46
C THR A 51 5.11 8.04 8.63
N VAL A 52 5.22 7.42 9.80
CA VAL A 52 4.57 6.13 10.08
C VAL A 52 3.05 6.27 10.08
N PHE A 53 2.51 7.28 10.78
CA PHE A 53 1.07 7.53 10.81
C PHE A 53 0.51 7.88 9.43
N ARG A 54 1.25 8.65 8.62
CA ARG A 54 0.89 8.96 7.23
C ARG A 54 0.73 7.68 6.40
N LYS A 55 1.71 6.77 6.45
CA LYS A 55 1.70 5.53 5.66
C LYS A 55 0.61 4.55 6.08
N ILE A 56 0.34 4.45 7.39
CA ILE A 56 -0.77 3.63 7.91
C ILE A 56 -2.12 4.19 7.43
N LYS A 57 -2.31 5.51 7.50
CA LYS A 57 -3.53 6.17 6.99
C LYS A 57 -3.68 5.98 5.48
N ALA A 58 -2.58 6.11 4.73
CA ALA A 58 -2.59 5.86 3.29
C ALA A 58 -3.01 4.42 2.97
N ALA A 59 -2.46 3.42 3.67
CA ALA A 59 -2.85 2.01 3.50
C ALA A 59 -4.34 1.78 3.80
N PHE A 60 -4.85 2.40 4.86
CA PHE A 60 -6.26 2.29 5.24
C PHE A 60 -7.20 2.95 4.22
N TYR A 61 -6.88 4.17 3.75
CA TYR A 61 -7.69 4.83 2.71
C TYR A 61 -7.60 4.13 1.36
N ALA A 62 -6.42 3.64 0.99
CA ALA A 62 -6.22 2.90 -0.25
C ALA A 62 -6.98 1.56 -0.26
N SER A 63 -7.14 0.92 0.90
CA SER A 63 -7.94 -0.31 1.03
C SER A 63 -9.44 -0.08 1.09
N LEU A 64 -9.88 1.07 1.61
CA LEU A 64 -11.30 1.48 1.55
C LEU A 64 -11.74 1.95 0.15
N PHE A 65 -10.81 2.41 -0.69
CA PHE A 65 -11.17 2.99 -1.99
C PHE A 65 -11.85 1.99 -2.95
N PRO A 66 -11.36 0.77 -3.15
CA PRO A 66 -12.03 -0.26 -3.97
C PRO A 66 -13.41 -0.63 -3.45
N ILE A 67 -13.57 -0.66 -2.13
CA ILE A 67 -14.84 -0.93 -1.46
C ILE A 67 -15.84 0.16 -1.78
N ALA A 68 -15.42 1.43 -1.65
CA ALA A 68 -16.27 2.56 -1.98
C ALA A 68 -16.70 2.52 -3.46
N ILE A 69 -15.81 2.14 -4.38
CA ILE A 69 -16.15 1.95 -5.80
C ILE A 69 -17.14 0.80 -5.97
N ALA A 70 -16.89 -0.36 -5.35
CA ALA A 70 -17.76 -1.53 -5.47
C ALA A 70 -19.19 -1.21 -5.01
N LEU A 71 -19.33 -0.52 -3.86
CA LEU A 71 -20.63 -0.08 -3.34
C LEU A 71 -21.30 0.96 -4.24
N LEU A 72 -20.54 1.87 -4.84
CA LEU A 72 -21.05 2.86 -5.80
C LEU A 72 -21.56 2.20 -7.07
N LEU A 73 -20.83 1.23 -7.61
CA LEU A 73 -21.21 0.50 -8.81
C LEU A 73 -22.48 -0.33 -8.56
N ASP A 74 -22.54 -1.03 -7.44
CA ASP A 74 -23.71 -1.80 -7.02
C ASP A 74 -24.96 -0.90 -6.95
N SER A 75 -24.81 0.28 -6.33
CA SER A 75 -25.88 1.29 -6.24
C SER A 75 -26.34 1.83 -7.60
N CYS A 76 -25.50 1.79 -8.63
CA CYS A 76 -25.86 2.23 -9.99
C CYS A 76 -26.50 1.12 -10.83
N THR A 77 -26.26 -0.15 -10.51
CA THR A 77 -26.71 -1.30 -11.32
C THR A 77 -27.94 -1.99 -10.77
N VAL A 78 -28.17 -1.94 -9.46
CA VAL A 78 -29.25 -2.69 -8.80
C VAL A 78 -30.48 -1.80 -8.62
N THR A 79 -31.54 -2.08 -9.38
CA THR A 79 -32.85 -1.40 -9.25
C THR A 79 -33.78 -2.05 -8.23
N THR A 80 -33.43 -3.23 -7.72
CA THR A 80 -34.19 -4.01 -6.73
C THR A 80 -33.29 -4.38 -5.56
N TYR A 81 -33.42 -3.65 -4.46
CA TYR A 81 -32.66 -3.88 -3.24
C TYR A 81 -33.24 -5.05 -2.46
N ASN A 82 -32.51 -6.16 -2.39
CA ASN A 82 -32.91 -7.36 -1.65
C ASN A 82 -32.36 -7.41 -0.21
N GLY A 83 -31.78 -6.31 0.30
CA GLY A 83 -31.06 -6.28 1.57
C GLY A 83 -29.56 -6.61 1.41
N ILE A 84 -28.82 -6.51 2.52
CA ILE A 84 -27.43 -6.96 2.62
C ILE A 84 -27.43 -8.34 3.27
N ASP A 85 -26.88 -9.34 2.61
CA ASP A 85 -26.73 -10.67 3.18
C ASP A 85 -25.34 -10.90 3.80
N PHE A 86 -25.13 -12.08 4.41
CA PHE A 86 -23.82 -12.42 4.99
C PHE A 86 -22.71 -12.60 3.94
N ALA A 87 -23.05 -13.01 2.72
CA ALA A 87 -22.09 -13.18 1.64
C ALA A 87 -21.57 -11.82 1.16
N ASP A 88 -22.42 -10.80 1.08
CA ASP A 88 -22.05 -9.42 0.74
C ASP A 88 -21.05 -8.84 1.76
N VAL A 89 -21.35 -9.00 3.06
CA VAL A 89 -20.48 -8.55 4.15
C VAL A 89 -19.14 -9.29 4.10
N TYR A 90 -19.17 -10.61 3.89
CA TYR A 90 -17.96 -11.43 3.79
C TYR A 90 -17.11 -11.03 2.59
N PHE A 91 -17.72 -10.79 1.43
CA PHE A 91 -17.05 -10.32 0.23
C PHE A 91 -16.39 -8.96 0.47
N LEU A 92 -17.10 -7.99 1.05
CA LEU A 92 -16.58 -6.66 1.33
C LEU A 92 -15.41 -6.69 2.31
N ALA A 93 -15.53 -7.50 3.37
CA ALA A 93 -14.48 -7.70 4.35
C ALA A 93 -13.25 -8.38 3.73
N SER A 94 -13.45 -9.39 2.89
CA SER A 94 -12.36 -10.07 2.18
C SER A 94 -11.65 -9.11 1.22
N LEU A 95 -12.41 -8.31 0.48
CA LEU A 95 -11.89 -7.27 -0.41
C LEU A 95 -11.03 -6.26 0.36
N PHE A 96 -11.56 -5.75 1.49
CA PHE A 96 -10.82 -4.85 2.38
C PHE A 96 -9.48 -5.44 2.81
N LEU A 97 -9.49 -6.68 3.31
CA LEU A 97 -8.30 -7.33 3.83
C LEU A 97 -7.26 -7.58 2.73
N ILE A 98 -7.68 -7.97 1.53
CA ILE A 98 -6.78 -8.18 0.38
C ILE A 98 -6.12 -6.87 -0.03
N PHE A 99 -6.87 -5.78 -0.15
CA PHE A 99 -6.28 -4.48 -0.51
C PHE A 99 -5.44 -3.87 0.62
N LEU A 100 -5.82 -4.10 1.88
CA LEU A 100 -5.04 -3.69 3.04
C LEU A 100 -3.71 -4.43 3.06
N PHE A 101 -3.75 -5.75 2.81
CA PHE A 101 -2.56 -6.58 2.66
C PHE A 101 -1.66 -6.06 1.55
N GLY A 102 -2.18 -5.85 0.34
CA GLY A 102 -1.41 -5.30 -0.78
C GLY A 102 -0.80 -3.94 -0.43
N SER A 103 -1.57 -3.06 0.20
CA SER A 103 -1.10 -1.73 0.61
C SER A 103 0.04 -1.80 1.63
N VAL A 104 -0.04 -2.70 2.61
CA VAL A 104 1.00 -2.85 3.64
C VAL A 104 2.24 -3.57 3.12
N VAL A 105 2.04 -4.66 2.37
CA VAL A 105 3.10 -5.54 1.88
C VAL A 105 3.83 -4.92 0.69
N TYR A 106 3.13 -4.21 -0.18
CA TYR A 106 3.71 -3.61 -1.38
C TYR A 106 3.75 -2.08 -1.29
N GLY A 107 2.61 -1.43 -1.03
CA GLY A 107 2.48 0.03 -1.09
C GLY A 107 3.42 0.76 -0.11
N VAL A 108 3.44 0.36 1.15
CA VAL A 108 4.28 0.97 2.19
C VAL A 108 5.78 0.86 1.89
N PRO A 109 6.37 -0.33 1.62
CA PRO A 109 7.80 -0.41 1.33
C PRO A 109 8.20 0.35 0.06
N VAL A 110 7.40 0.29 -1.00
CA VAL A 110 7.70 1.04 -2.23
C VAL A 110 7.59 2.55 -2.01
N SER A 111 6.62 3.01 -1.22
CA SER A 111 6.51 4.41 -0.82
C SER A 111 7.68 4.87 0.05
N LEU A 112 8.16 4.03 0.95
CA LEU A 112 9.37 4.31 1.71
C LEU A 112 10.58 4.45 0.78
N LEU A 113 10.76 3.50 -0.14
CA LEU A 113 11.86 3.51 -1.08
C LEU A 113 11.81 4.75 -1.99
N SER A 114 10.60 5.12 -2.41
CA SER A 114 10.34 6.35 -3.16
C SER A 114 10.68 7.60 -2.35
N ASP A 115 10.30 7.68 -1.07
CA ASP A 115 10.65 8.80 -0.21
C ASP A 115 12.17 8.91 -0.01
N PHE A 116 12.86 7.77 0.08
CA PHE A 116 14.32 7.71 0.15
C PHE A 116 14.98 8.16 -1.16
N ALA A 117 14.54 7.63 -2.30
CA ALA A 117 15.10 7.98 -3.61
C ALA A 117 14.81 9.44 -4.02
N THR A 118 13.78 10.05 -3.43
CA THR A 118 13.38 11.44 -3.72
C THR A 118 13.71 12.42 -2.60
N SER A 119 14.56 12.03 -1.64
CA SER A 119 14.95 12.84 -0.47
C SER A 119 15.42 14.24 -0.83
N ASP A 120 16.27 14.32 -1.86
CA ASP A 120 16.98 15.55 -2.24
C ASP A 120 16.31 16.25 -3.44
N VAL A 121 15.24 15.67 -3.97
CA VAL A 121 14.52 16.19 -5.13
C VAL A 121 13.35 17.04 -4.68
N LYS A 122 13.35 18.35 -5.02
CA LYS A 122 12.23 19.26 -4.71
C LYS A 122 11.27 19.46 -5.88
N ARG A 123 11.79 19.72 -7.09
CA ARG A 123 10.98 20.19 -8.24
C ARG A 123 10.14 19.10 -8.91
N TYR A 124 10.71 17.92 -9.12
CA TYR A 124 10.06 16.80 -9.84
C TYR A 124 9.85 15.57 -8.96
N ARG A 125 9.73 15.78 -7.64
CA ARG A 125 9.52 14.69 -6.67
C ARG A 125 8.28 13.87 -6.99
N PHE A 126 7.16 14.54 -7.31
CA PHE A 126 5.88 13.87 -7.58
C PHE A 126 5.98 12.88 -8.75
N PRO A 127 6.37 13.29 -9.98
CA PRO A 127 6.46 12.36 -11.10
C PRO A 127 7.53 11.27 -10.88
N LEU A 128 8.65 11.59 -10.24
CA LEU A 128 9.68 10.60 -9.92
C LEU A 128 9.18 9.55 -8.93
N ALA A 129 8.49 9.98 -7.87
CA ALA A 129 7.90 9.07 -6.88
C ALA A 129 6.82 8.17 -7.50
N PHE A 130 5.99 8.74 -8.39
CA PHE A 130 5.01 7.97 -9.15
C PHE A 130 5.66 6.92 -10.05
N LEU A 131 6.72 7.30 -10.78
CA LEU A 131 7.47 6.40 -11.64
C LEU A 131 8.07 5.23 -10.84
N ILE A 132 8.55 5.47 -9.63
CA ILE A 132 9.04 4.41 -8.74
C ILE A 132 7.90 3.43 -8.38
N HIS A 133 6.72 3.94 -8.00
CA HIS A 133 5.59 3.07 -7.64
C HIS A 133 5.10 2.21 -8.80
N VAL A 134 4.93 2.82 -9.98
CA VAL A 134 4.50 2.11 -11.19
C VAL A 134 5.60 1.19 -11.70
N GLY A 135 6.86 1.65 -11.68
CA GLY A 135 8.01 0.87 -12.13
C GLY A 135 8.18 -0.42 -11.33
N PHE A 136 8.06 -0.37 -10.00
CA PHE A 136 8.09 -1.57 -9.17
C PHE A 136 6.88 -2.48 -9.40
N ALA A 137 5.71 -1.91 -9.74
CA ALA A 137 4.52 -2.70 -9.96
C ALA A 137 4.63 -3.45 -11.29
N VAL A 138 5.09 -2.78 -12.34
CA VAL A 138 5.36 -3.40 -13.64
C VAL A 138 6.49 -4.43 -13.53
N PHE A 139 7.57 -4.12 -12.81
CA PHE A 139 8.65 -5.07 -12.54
C PHE A 139 8.15 -6.34 -11.85
N SER A 140 7.09 -6.24 -11.05
CA SER A 140 6.49 -7.40 -10.39
C SER A 140 5.92 -8.45 -11.34
N TYR A 141 5.67 -8.10 -12.61
CA TYR A 141 5.26 -9.06 -13.64
C TYR A 141 6.21 -10.24 -13.77
N LEU A 142 7.53 -10.02 -13.60
CA LEU A 142 8.55 -11.06 -13.75
C LEU A 142 8.39 -12.23 -12.77
N PHE A 143 7.67 -12.03 -11.67
CA PHE A 143 7.51 -13.02 -10.61
C PHE A 143 6.05 -13.22 -10.14
N LEU A 144 5.16 -12.25 -10.34
CA LEU A 144 3.73 -12.33 -10.03
C LEU A 144 2.86 -12.67 -11.25
N GLY A 145 3.38 -12.56 -12.48
CA GLY A 145 2.60 -12.78 -13.70
C GLY A 145 1.35 -11.87 -13.73
N PRO A 146 0.14 -12.42 -13.99
CA PRO A 146 -1.09 -11.62 -14.05
C PRO A 146 -1.43 -10.85 -12.76
N LEU A 147 -0.95 -11.29 -11.59
CA LEU A 147 -1.15 -10.58 -10.32
C LEU A 147 -0.47 -9.20 -10.31
N MET A 148 0.38 -8.89 -11.29
CA MET A 148 0.92 -7.55 -11.54
C MET A 148 -0.18 -6.49 -11.69
N PHE A 149 -1.34 -6.80 -12.28
CA PHE A 149 -2.42 -5.82 -12.41
C PHE A 149 -2.97 -5.39 -11.03
N PHE A 150 -3.07 -6.34 -10.11
CA PHE A 150 -3.43 -6.04 -8.73
C PHE A 150 -2.35 -5.19 -8.04
N ALA A 151 -1.07 -5.55 -8.19
CA ALA A 151 0.04 -4.76 -7.65
C ALA A 151 0.07 -3.33 -8.21
N LEU A 152 -0.20 -3.16 -9.50
CA LEU A 152 -0.26 -1.86 -10.18
C LEU A 152 -1.41 -1.01 -9.64
N PHE A 153 -2.60 -1.59 -9.49
CA PHE A 153 -3.72 -0.87 -8.91
C PHE A 153 -3.42 -0.41 -7.47
N VAL A 154 -2.90 -1.32 -6.64
CA VAL A 154 -2.47 -1.00 -5.27
C VAL A 154 -1.42 0.11 -5.28
N ALA A 155 -0.42 0.04 -6.17
CA ALA A 155 0.64 1.03 -6.28
C ALA A 155 0.10 2.44 -6.55
N VAL A 156 -0.80 2.56 -7.52
CA VAL A 156 -1.38 3.84 -7.94
C VAL A 156 -2.26 4.43 -6.84
N VAL A 157 -3.19 3.64 -6.31
CA VAL A 157 -4.14 4.13 -5.30
C VAL A 157 -3.40 4.49 -4.01
N PHE A 158 -2.48 3.64 -3.56
CA PHE A 158 -1.67 3.91 -2.38
C PHE A 158 -0.84 5.19 -2.55
N PHE A 159 -0.14 5.34 -3.68
CA PHE A 159 0.66 6.53 -3.97
C PHE A 159 -0.17 7.82 -3.89
N LEU A 160 -1.37 7.82 -4.48
CA LEU A 160 -2.24 9.00 -4.47
C LEU A 160 -2.61 9.40 -3.04
N PHE A 161 -3.05 8.46 -2.21
CA PHE A 161 -3.39 8.77 -0.82
C PHE A 161 -2.17 9.19 0.00
N ASP A 162 -1.03 8.51 -0.15
CA ASP A 162 0.20 8.83 0.59
C ASP A 162 0.71 10.25 0.26
N GLU A 163 0.67 10.63 -1.00
CA GLU A 163 1.11 11.94 -1.46
C GLU A 163 0.12 13.05 -1.11
N LEU A 164 -1.19 12.78 -1.18
CA LEU A 164 -2.23 13.71 -0.69
C LEU A 164 -2.06 14.00 0.81
N LEU A 165 -1.84 12.96 1.62
CA LEU A 165 -1.61 13.12 3.05
C LEU A 165 -0.31 13.87 3.34
N ARG A 166 0.76 13.61 2.56
CA ARG A 166 2.03 14.34 2.70
C ARG A 166 1.86 15.83 2.47
N LYS A 167 1.17 16.22 1.40
CA LYS A 167 0.90 17.64 1.10
C LYS A 167 0.12 18.31 2.23
N ARG A 168 -0.89 17.62 2.79
CA ARG A 168 -1.66 18.12 3.94
C ARG A 168 -0.80 18.32 5.19
N GLU A 169 0.13 17.42 5.49
CA GLU A 169 1.05 17.56 6.63
C GLU A 169 1.98 18.77 6.47
N ILE A 170 2.53 18.98 5.27
CA ILE A 170 3.38 20.14 4.96
C ILE A 170 2.59 21.45 5.15
N THR A 171 1.36 21.53 4.60
CA THR A 171 0.51 22.73 4.76
C THR A 171 0.15 22.99 6.21
N ARG A 172 -0.16 21.96 7.00
CA ARG A 172 -0.46 22.11 8.43
C ARG A 172 0.74 22.61 9.23
N SER A 173 1.93 22.09 8.96
CA SER A 173 3.17 22.55 9.61
C SER A 173 3.47 24.02 9.30
N PHE A 174 3.14 24.50 8.10
CA PHE A 174 3.31 25.91 7.74
C PHE A 174 2.33 26.82 8.49
N LYS A 175 1.07 26.38 8.65
CA LYS A 175 0.04 27.12 9.39
C LYS A 175 0.28 27.18 10.90
N SER A 176 1.00 26.23 11.50
CA SER A 176 1.32 26.27 12.93
C SER A 176 2.50 27.18 13.28
N LEU A 177 3.21 27.69 12.27
CA LEU A 177 4.38 28.57 12.41
C LEU A 177 4.06 30.04 12.07
N ALA A 178 2.88 30.31 11.51
CA ALA A 178 2.36 31.64 11.18
C ALA A 178 1.31 32.06 12.22
#